data_AF-A0A960I4U0-F1
#
_entry.id   AF-A0A960I4U0-F1
#
_cell.length_a   1.000
_cell.length_b   1.000
_cell.length_c   1.000
_cell.angle_alpha   90.00
_cell.angle_beta   90.00
_cell.angle_gamma   90.00
#
_symmetry.space_group_name_H-M   'P 1'
#
loop_
_entity.id
_entity.type
_entity.pdbx_description
1 polymer ?
#
loop_
_entity_poly.entity_id
_entity_poly.type
_entity_poly.pdbx_seq_one_letter_code
_entity_poly.pdbx_strand_id
1 'polypeptide(L)'
;TGDIDLSVGGTEAAFFNGVDSGFDLRWVSANFFPPASGDTSVPQTGLWARRDAFSDPENPDITELAGQKIASAVGYGSSIAYPIQAALGDAGLLMGKDVGVETIPSTDMALALENNTVQAAWMLDPLWQSLAEDPDTYVLVATQTPGEPIGGLYAGPGCHTDKRDACVAFHRAVIRTINTYLTGDYHQDADVVAAIAEAISQEADVIAATPSLLFDWEIREGTTDRIQDVFIGFAEADQVVVEYDTAYPEDQVVDRSIYLEAIGRG
;
A
#
# COMPACT_ATOMS: atom_id res chain seq x y z
N THR A 1 8.69 -1.60 22.96
CA THR A 1 9.77 -2.48 23.44
C THR A 1 10.59 -2.83 22.21
N GLY A 2 11.91 -2.67 22.23
CA GLY A 2 12.78 -2.81 21.06
C GLY A 2 13.02 -4.27 20.64
N ASP A 3 11.96 -5.08 20.64
CA ASP A 3 12.04 -6.53 20.45
C ASP A 3 12.07 -6.91 18.95
N ILE A 4 11.70 -5.98 18.07
CA ILE A 4 11.67 -6.13 16.62
C ILE A 4 12.66 -5.12 16.01
N ASP A 5 13.64 -5.62 15.25
CA ASP A 5 14.65 -4.79 14.58
C ASP A 5 14.19 -4.29 13.21
N LEU A 6 13.43 -5.13 12.49
CA LEU A 6 12.86 -4.84 11.19
C LEU A 6 11.41 -5.31 11.14
N SER A 7 10.51 -4.47 10.65
CA SER A 7 9.12 -4.82 10.34
C SER A 7 8.81 -4.59 8.86
N VAL A 8 7.85 -5.34 8.31
CA VAL A 8 7.30 -5.11 6.96
C VAL A 8 5.90 -4.55 7.12
N GLY A 9 5.55 -3.52 6.34
CA GLY A 9 4.21 -2.93 6.36
C GLY A 9 4.00 -1.84 5.31
N GLY A 10 2.82 -1.23 5.33
CA GLY A 10 2.58 0.05 4.66
C GLY A 10 3.18 1.22 5.44
N THR A 11 3.38 2.36 4.78
CA THR A 11 3.81 3.60 5.44
C THR A 11 2.60 4.24 6.14
N GLU A 12 2.17 3.62 7.23
CA GLU A 12 0.96 3.99 7.98
C GLU A 12 1.14 5.26 8.83
N ALA A 13 0.04 5.92 9.19
CA ALA A 13 0.05 7.07 10.11
C ALA A 13 0.71 6.74 11.47
N ALA A 14 0.55 5.49 11.93
CA ALA A 14 1.18 5.00 13.16
C ALA A 14 2.72 5.03 13.10
N PHE A 15 3.33 4.84 11.94
CA PHE A 15 4.77 4.97 11.78
C PHE A 15 5.21 6.42 12.03
N PHE A 16 4.54 7.38 11.39
CA PHE A 16 4.85 8.79 11.57
C PHE A 16 4.59 9.28 13.00
N ASN A 17 3.49 8.86 13.62
CA ASN A 17 3.22 9.15 15.04
C ASN A 17 4.30 8.56 15.97
N GLY A 18 4.86 7.41 15.59
CA GLY A 18 6.01 6.83 16.28
C GLY A 18 7.23 7.75 16.19
N VAL A 19 7.56 8.24 15.00
CA VAL A 19 8.64 9.20 14.79
C VAL A 19 8.39 10.49 15.58
N ASP A 20 7.17 11.03 15.52
CA ASP A 20 6.75 12.24 16.25
C ASP A 20 6.87 12.07 17.78
N SER A 21 6.52 10.89 18.28
CA SER A 21 6.69 10.51 19.69
C SER A 21 8.15 10.30 20.11
N GLY A 22 9.10 10.50 19.20
CA GLY A 22 10.54 10.39 19.46
C GLY A 22 11.09 8.96 19.39
N PHE A 23 10.35 8.02 18.81
CA PHE A 23 10.91 6.70 18.52
C PHE A 23 11.87 6.79 17.33
N ASP A 24 13.04 6.16 17.47
CA ASP A 24 14.02 6.06 16.39
C ASP A 24 13.62 4.97 15.39
N LEU A 25 12.61 5.28 14.58
CA LEU A 25 12.07 4.44 13.51
C LEU A 25 12.42 5.07 12.15
N ARG A 26 12.84 4.25 11.18
CA ARG A 26 13.11 4.70 9.81
C ARG A 26 12.54 3.73 8.78
N TRP A 27 11.98 4.25 7.71
CA TRP A 27 11.72 3.47 6.49
C TRP A 27 13.06 3.24 5.78
N VAL A 28 13.45 1.97 5.61
CA VAL A 28 14.82 1.60 5.19
C VAL A 28 14.88 0.80 3.90
N SER A 29 13.75 0.43 3.31
CA SER A 29 13.66 -0.14 1.95
C SER A 29 12.20 -0.15 1.53
N ALA A 30 11.92 0.08 0.26
CA ALA A 30 10.58 -0.10 -0.31
C ALA A 30 10.23 -1.60 -0.52
N ASN A 31 8.98 -1.87 -0.92
CA ASN A 31 8.46 -3.21 -1.20
C ASN A 31 8.16 -3.46 -2.70
N PHE A 32 6.96 -3.12 -3.17
CA PHE A 32 6.43 -3.48 -4.47
C PHE A 32 5.27 -2.57 -4.89
N PHE A 33 4.86 -2.70 -6.15
CA PHE A 33 3.62 -2.13 -6.69
C PHE A 33 3.08 -3.01 -7.85
N PRO A 34 1.77 -2.96 -8.15
CA PRO A 34 1.21 -3.67 -9.31
C PRO A 34 1.80 -3.17 -10.65
N PRO A 35 2.07 -4.06 -11.63
CA PRO A 35 2.68 -3.67 -12.91
C PRO A 35 1.81 -2.75 -13.76
N ALA A 36 0.48 -2.81 -13.60
CA ALA A 36 -0.48 -1.97 -14.31
C ALA A 36 -0.96 -0.78 -13.45
N SER A 37 -0.25 -0.43 -12.38
CA SER A 37 -0.54 0.76 -11.57
C SER A 37 -0.76 1.99 -12.46
N GLY A 38 -1.82 2.75 -12.20
CA GLY A 38 -2.29 3.86 -13.02
C GLY A 38 -3.25 3.50 -14.17
N ASP A 39 -3.48 2.21 -14.44
CA ASP A 39 -4.42 1.74 -15.47
C ASP A 39 -5.61 1.00 -14.82
N THR A 40 -6.75 1.68 -14.73
CA THR A 40 -7.99 1.10 -14.18
C THR A 40 -8.68 0.12 -15.13
N SER A 41 -8.23 -0.02 -16.38
CA SER A 41 -8.78 -1.00 -17.33
C SER A 41 -8.23 -2.41 -17.14
N VAL A 42 -7.15 -2.56 -16.37
CA VAL A 42 -6.51 -3.84 -16.05
C VAL A 42 -6.86 -4.24 -14.61
N PRO A 43 -7.57 -5.36 -14.38
CA PRO A 43 -7.85 -5.86 -13.04
C PRO A 43 -6.58 -6.10 -12.21
N GLN A 44 -6.54 -5.53 -11.00
CA GLN A 44 -5.41 -5.58 -10.08
C GLN A 44 -5.82 -5.08 -8.69
N THR A 45 -4.87 -5.08 -7.74
CA THR A 45 -5.02 -4.38 -6.46
C THR A 45 -5.39 -2.90 -6.66
N GLY A 46 -6.43 -2.44 -5.97
CA GLY A 46 -6.90 -1.05 -6.07
C GLY A 46 -8.29 -0.83 -5.45
N LEU A 47 -8.88 0.34 -5.71
CA LEU A 47 -10.24 0.68 -5.26
C LEU A 47 -11.26 0.10 -6.23
N TRP A 48 -11.93 -0.96 -5.81
CA TRP A 48 -13.02 -1.59 -6.54
C TRP A 48 -14.35 -1.07 -6.05
N ALA A 49 -15.24 -0.70 -6.96
CA ALA A 49 -16.55 -0.15 -6.67
C ALA A 49 -17.66 -1.02 -7.26
N ARG A 50 -18.85 -0.96 -6.65
CA ARG A 50 -20.07 -1.48 -7.28
C ARG A 50 -20.45 -0.57 -8.44
N ARG A 51 -20.80 -1.14 -9.60
CA ARG A 51 -21.25 -0.36 -10.75
C ARG A 51 -22.57 0.35 -10.50
N ASP A 52 -23.45 -0.23 -9.68
CA ASP A 52 -24.73 0.40 -9.30
C ASP A 52 -24.59 1.55 -8.29
N ALA A 53 -23.37 1.85 -7.85
CA ALA A 53 -23.07 3.09 -7.11
C ALA A 53 -23.04 4.32 -8.04
N PHE A 54 -23.01 4.12 -9.36
CA PHE A 54 -22.90 5.17 -10.37
C PHE A 54 -24.17 5.28 -11.22
N SER A 55 -24.50 6.50 -11.62
CA SER A 55 -25.66 6.79 -12.47
C SER A 55 -25.49 6.25 -13.90
N ASP A 56 -24.26 6.16 -14.40
CA ASP A 56 -23.86 5.44 -15.60
C ASP A 56 -22.91 4.27 -15.25
N PRO A 57 -23.45 3.05 -15.01
CA PRO A 57 -22.67 1.86 -14.70
C PRO A 57 -21.56 1.51 -15.70
N GLU A 58 -21.72 1.91 -16.98
CA GLU A 58 -20.75 1.62 -18.04
C GLU A 58 -19.60 2.63 -18.07
N ASN A 59 -19.84 3.85 -17.59
CA ASN A 59 -18.83 4.91 -17.49
C ASN A 59 -18.83 5.53 -16.08
N PRO A 60 -18.31 4.80 -15.07
CA PRO A 60 -18.29 5.27 -13.69
C PRO A 60 -17.60 6.63 -13.54
N ASP A 61 -18.28 7.57 -12.89
CA ASP A 61 -17.71 8.85 -12.49
C ASP A 61 -17.42 8.83 -10.98
N ILE A 62 -16.13 8.89 -10.63
CA ILE A 62 -15.68 8.82 -9.23
C ILE A 62 -16.25 9.96 -8.37
N THR A 63 -16.69 11.07 -8.97
CA THR A 63 -17.38 12.16 -8.25
C THR A 63 -18.69 11.69 -7.59
N GLU A 64 -19.31 10.63 -8.10
CA GLU A 64 -20.55 10.06 -7.55
C GLU A 64 -20.33 9.24 -6.26
N LEU A 65 -19.07 9.02 -5.87
CA LEU A 65 -18.76 8.50 -4.54
C LEU A 65 -18.99 9.55 -3.44
N ALA A 66 -19.27 10.81 -3.78
CA ALA A 66 -19.67 11.83 -2.81
C ALA A 66 -20.93 11.38 -2.03
N GLY A 67 -20.82 11.44 -0.70
CA GLY A 67 -21.83 10.96 0.25
C GLY A 67 -21.84 9.44 0.47
N GLN A 68 -21.02 8.67 -0.25
CA GLN A 68 -20.93 7.23 -0.14
C GLN A 68 -19.86 6.79 0.88
N LYS A 69 -19.80 5.48 1.12
CA LYS A 69 -18.80 4.86 2.00
C LYS A 69 -17.87 3.96 1.20
N ILE A 70 -16.59 3.98 1.56
CA ILE A 70 -15.60 3.04 1.07
C ILE A 70 -14.98 2.23 2.21
N ALA A 71 -14.49 1.03 1.91
CA ALA A 71 -13.80 0.18 2.88
C ALA A 71 -12.27 0.25 2.74
N SER A 72 -11.60 0.32 3.89
CA SER A 72 -10.16 0.19 4.05
C SER A 72 -9.87 -0.71 5.26
N ALA A 73 -8.77 -1.48 5.22
CA ALA A 73 -8.44 -2.41 6.29
C ALA A 73 -7.95 -1.70 7.55
N VAL A 74 -7.30 -0.55 7.37
CA VAL A 74 -6.72 0.27 8.44
C VAL A 74 -7.47 1.61 8.58
N GLY A 75 -8.30 1.96 7.60
CA GLY A 75 -9.04 3.23 7.59
C GLY A 75 -8.20 4.40 7.10
N TYR A 76 -8.43 5.59 7.67
CA TYR A 76 -7.74 6.83 7.30
C TYR A 76 -6.23 6.81 7.56
N GLY A 77 -5.77 6.06 8.55
CA GLY A 77 -4.33 5.95 8.87
C GLY A 77 -3.56 5.04 7.92
N SER A 78 -4.20 4.55 6.86
CA SER A 78 -3.62 3.58 5.95
C SER A 78 -2.78 4.24 4.84
N SER A 79 -1.67 3.65 4.43
CA SER A 79 -0.87 4.13 3.30
C SER A 79 -1.66 4.10 1.98
N ILE A 80 -2.63 3.19 1.84
CA ILE A 80 -3.56 3.16 0.69
C ILE A 80 -4.53 4.36 0.68
N ALA A 81 -4.66 5.10 1.78
CA ALA A 81 -5.42 6.35 1.78
C ALA A 81 -4.79 7.40 0.84
N TYR A 82 -3.47 7.35 0.62
CA TYR A 82 -2.80 8.23 -0.34
C TYR A 82 -3.29 8.04 -1.79
N PRO A 83 -3.22 6.85 -2.41
CA PRO A 83 -3.73 6.68 -3.77
C PRO A 83 -5.26 6.86 -3.88
N ILE A 84 -6.03 6.52 -2.85
CA ILE A 84 -7.48 6.81 -2.83
C ILE A 84 -7.72 8.32 -2.82
N GLN A 85 -7.05 9.05 -1.92
CA GLN A 85 -7.19 10.50 -1.82
C GLN A 85 -6.66 11.22 -3.06
N ALA A 86 -5.64 10.70 -3.74
CA ALA A 86 -5.19 11.23 -5.02
C ALA A 86 -6.31 11.13 -6.07
N ALA A 87 -6.93 9.96 -6.23
CA ALA A 87 -8.01 9.77 -7.20
C ALA A 87 -9.27 10.60 -6.87
N LEU A 88 -9.64 10.69 -5.59
CA LEU A 88 -10.75 11.54 -5.13
C LEU A 88 -10.43 13.03 -5.26
N GLY A 89 -9.19 13.43 -4.97
CA GLY A 89 -8.73 14.81 -5.01
C GLY A 89 -8.73 15.39 -6.43
N ASP A 90 -8.36 14.59 -7.44
CA ASP A 90 -8.47 14.97 -8.86
C ASP A 90 -9.92 15.26 -9.27
N ALA A 91 -10.88 14.63 -8.58
CA ALA A 91 -12.32 14.84 -8.72
C ALA A 91 -12.89 15.93 -7.77
N GLY A 92 -12.05 16.57 -6.97
CA GLY A 92 -12.44 17.62 -6.01
C GLY A 92 -13.12 17.09 -4.74
N LEU A 93 -12.95 15.81 -4.41
CA LEU A 93 -13.49 15.17 -3.21
C LEU A 93 -12.42 14.93 -2.14
N LEU A 94 -12.80 15.04 -0.87
CA LEU A 94 -11.96 14.75 0.28
C LEU A 94 -12.51 13.56 1.08
N MET A 95 -11.66 12.55 1.36
CA MET A 95 -12.00 11.46 2.27
C MET A 95 -12.31 12.01 3.67
N GLY A 96 -13.33 11.46 4.31
CA GLY A 96 -13.83 11.88 5.62
C GLY A 96 -14.81 13.05 5.57
N LYS A 97 -14.71 13.90 4.55
CA LYS A 97 -15.63 15.03 4.37
C LYS A 97 -16.71 14.72 3.34
N ASP A 98 -16.29 14.29 2.16
CA ASP A 98 -17.17 13.99 1.04
C ASP A 98 -17.38 12.49 0.87
N VAL A 99 -16.40 11.65 1.24
CA VAL A 99 -16.48 10.19 1.15
C VAL A 99 -16.15 9.55 2.50
N GLY A 100 -17.08 8.80 3.08
CA GLY A 100 -16.87 8.12 4.36
C GLY A 100 -15.96 6.90 4.22
N VAL A 101 -15.16 6.59 5.24
CA VAL A 101 -14.33 5.38 5.28
C VAL A 101 -14.79 4.47 6.41
N GLU A 102 -15.07 3.22 6.08
CA GLU A 102 -15.35 2.15 7.04
C GLU A 102 -14.12 1.27 7.18
N THR A 103 -13.77 0.95 8.43
CA THR A 103 -12.67 0.00 8.71
C THR A 103 -13.22 -1.41 8.67
N ILE A 104 -12.90 -2.15 7.60
CA ILE A 104 -13.40 -3.52 7.37
C ILE A 104 -12.19 -4.43 7.13
N PRO A 105 -12.07 -5.58 7.80
CA PRO A 105 -11.01 -6.55 7.50
C PRO A 105 -10.99 -6.91 6.01
N SER A 106 -9.80 -6.99 5.40
CA SER A 106 -9.69 -7.23 3.94
C SER A 106 -10.48 -8.44 3.46
N THR A 107 -10.52 -9.52 4.26
CA THR A 107 -11.27 -10.76 3.95
C THR A 107 -12.78 -10.56 3.87
N ASP A 108 -13.31 -9.51 4.49
CA ASP A 108 -14.75 -9.25 4.60
C ASP A 108 -15.21 -8.17 3.62
N MET A 109 -14.29 -7.50 2.93
CA MET A 109 -14.60 -6.38 2.03
C MET A 109 -15.43 -6.79 0.81
N ALA A 110 -15.17 -7.96 0.22
CA ALA A 110 -15.98 -8.47 -0.89
C ALA A 110 -17.43 -8.69 -0.46
N LEU A 111 -17.66 -9.23 0.74
CA LEU A 111 -18.99 -9.40 1.32
C LEU A 111 -19.64 -8.05 1.67
N ALA A 112 -18.85 -7.07 2.11
CA ALA A 112 -19.35 -5.72 2.40
C ALA A 112 -19.80 -5.00 1.12
N LEU A 113 -19.07 -5.18 0.01
CA LEU A 113 -19.46 -4.74 -1.32
C LEU A 113 -20.73 -5.46 -1.78
N GLU A 114 -20.79 -6.80 -1.70
CA GLU A 114 -21.95 -7.60 -2.10
C GLU A 114 -23.24 -7.16 -1.39
N ASN A 115 -23.16 -6.95 -0.07
CA ASN A 115 -24.29 -6.50 0.76
C ASN A 115 -24.61 -5.00 0.64
N ASN A 116 -23.87 -4.26 -0.18
CA ASN A 116 -24.00 -2.81 -0.34
C ASN A 116 -23.84 -2.03 0.98
N THR A 117 -23.02 -2.56 1.90
CA THR A 117 -22.62 -1.87 3.15
C THR A 117 -21.69 -0.69 2.83
N VAL A 118 -20.87 -0.85 1.79
CA VAL A 118 -19.96 0.14 1.21
C VAL A 118 -20.09 0.09 -0.31
N GLN A 119 -19.79 1.20 -0.97
CA GLN A 119 -19.89 1.35 -2.42
C GLN A 119 -18.57 1.07 -3.12
N ALA A 120 -17.45 1.21 -2.41
CA ALA A 120 -16.15 0.79 -2.89
C ALA A 120 -15.28 0.19 -1.76
N ALA A 121 -14.24 -0.54 -2.12
CA ALA A 121 -13.28 -1.12 -1.18
C ALA A 121 -11.90 -1.20 -1.82
N TRP A 122 -10.85 -0.95 -1.05
CA TRP A 122 -9.48 -1.21 -1.51
C TRP A 122 -9.15 -2.69 -1.38
N MET A 123 -9.15 -3.40 -2.51
CA MET A 123 -8.96 -4.84 -2.56
C MET A 123 -7.50 -5.16 -2.87
N LEU A 124 -6.90 -6.01 -2.03
CA LEU A 124 -5.54 -6.52 -2.20
C LEU A 124 -5.55 -7.85 -2.95
N ASP A 125 -4.39 -8.26 -3.47
CA ASP A 125 -4.17 -9.60 -3.98
C ASP A 125 -4.38 -10.67 -2.89
N PRO A 126 -5.00 -11.83 -3.18
CA PRO A 126 -5.74 -12.19 -4.40
C PRO A 126 -7.22 -11.77 -4.35
N LEU A 127 -7.67 -11.05 -3.32
CA LEU A 127 -9.08 -10.83 -2.97
C LEU A 127 -9.91 -10.13 -4.06
N TRP A 128 -9.30 -9.24 -4.85
CA TRP A 128 -9.99 -8.56 -5.95
C TRP A 128 -10.42 -9.50 -7.08
N GLN A 129 -9.81 -10.69 -7.22
CA GLN A 129 -10.11 -11.62 -8.32
C GLN A 129 -11.60 -11.98 -8.36
N SER A 130 -12.20 -12.23 -7.20
CA SER A 130 -13.63 -12.52 -7.09
C SER A 130 -14.54 -11.41 -7.64
N LEU A 131 -14.09 -10.14 -7.61
CA LEU A 131 -14.81 -9.02 -8.19
C LEU A 131 -14.59 -8.92 -9.69
N ALA A 132 -13.38 -9.25 -10.16
CA ALA A 132 -13.05 -9.26 -11.59
C ALA A 132 -13.78 -10.37 -12.36
N GLU A 133 -14.19 -11.45 -11.68
CA GLU A 133 -15.05 -12.51 -12.25
C GLU A 133 -16.50 -12.04 -12.50
N ASP A 134 -16.93 -10.93 -11.89
CA ASP A 134 -18.24 -10.31 -12.07
C ASP A 134 -18.11 -8.84 -12.53
N PRO A 135 -17.63 -8.62 -13.78
CA PRO A 135 -17.39 -7.28 -14.30
C PRO A 135 -18.68 -6.52 -14.61
N ASP A 136 -19.85 -7.16 -14.58
CA ASP A 136 -21.17 -6.49 -14.72
C ASP A 136 -21.62 -5.85 -13.39
N THR A 137 -21.09 -6.33 -12.26
CA THR A 137 -21.39 -5.80 -10.93
C THR A 137 -20.30 -4.89 -10.38
N TYR A 138 -19.03 -5.17 -10.69
CA TYR A 138 -17.90 -4.45 -10.10
C TYR A 138 -16.98 -3.80 -11.14
N VAL A 139 -16.30 -2.74 -10.71
CA VAL A 139 -15.37 -1.97 -11.54
C VAL A 139 -14.22 -1.40 -10.72
N LEU A 140 -13.00 -1.46 -11.26
CA LEU A 140 -11.81 -0.83 -10.68
C LEU A 140 -11.83 0.68 -11.01
N VAL A 141 -11.80 1.54 -10.00
CA VAL A 141 -11.92 3.01 -10.18
C VAL A 141 -10.70 3.80 -9.73
N ALA A 142 -9.81 3.21 -8.94
CA ALA A 142 -8.51 3.80 -8.62
C ALA A 142 -7.47 2.70 -8.36
N THR A 143 -6.20 3.02 -8.57
CA THR A 143 -5.07 2.11 -8.37
C THR A 143 -3.94 2.82 -7.64
N GLN A 144 -2.90 2.08 -7.25
CA GLN A 144 -1.68 2.68 -6.70
C GLN A 144 -0.99 3.56 -7.75
N THR A 145 -0.25 4.57 -7.30
CA THR A 145 0.56 5.43 -8.18
C THR A 145 1.63 4.60 -8.91
N PRO A 146 1.78 4.74 -10.25
CA PRO A 146 2.78 4.02 -11.01
C PRO A 146 4.21 4.25 -10.49
N GLY A 147 4.97 3.17 -10.31
CA GLY A 147 6.40 3.27 -9.97
C GLY A 147 6.71 3.67 -8.53
N GLU A 148 5.70 3.74 -7.67
CA GLU A 148 5.80 4.27 -6.31
C GLU A 148 5.36 3.23 -5.28
N PRO A 149 6.28 2.44 -4.70
CA PRO A 149 5.99 1.62 -3.53
C PRO A 149 5.57 2.50 -2.34
N ILE A 150 4.48 2.14 -1.67
CA ILE A 150 3.91 2.89 -0.52
C ILE A 150 4.07 2.13 0.81
N GLY A 151 4.96 1.15 0.83
CA GLY A 151 5.30 0.33 1.98
C GLY A 151 6.71 -0.22 1.86
N GLY A 152 7.12 -1.01 2.84
CA GLY A 152 8.49 -1.49 2.89
C GLY A 152 8.92 -2.08 4.21
N LEU A 153 10.24 -2.05 4.41
CA LEU A 153 10.90 -2.43 5.65
C LEU A 153 11.12 -1.19 6.52
N TYR A 154 10.74 -1.27 7.80
CA TYR A 154 10.98 -0.23 8.79
C TYR A 154 11.95 -0.75 9.84
N ALA A 155 12.99 0.02 10.09
CA ALA A 155 14.02 -0.27 11.07
C ALA A 155 13.68 0.38 12.41
N GLY A 156 13.93 -0.39 13.48
CA GLY A 156 14.03 0.13 14.83
C GLY A 156 15.46 0.55 15.21
N PRO A 157 15.65 1.05 16.44
CA PRO A 157 16.90 1.67 16.88
C PRO A 157 18.13 0.76 16.78
N GLY A 158 17.96 -0.56 16.90
CA GLY A 158 19.05 -1.53 16.82
C GLY A 158 19.78 -1.49 15.47
N CYS A 159 19.04 -1.29 14.36
CA CYS A 159 19.64 -1.19 13.03
C CYS A 159 20.47 0.08 12.83
N HIS A 160 20.24 1.12 13.64
CA HIS A 160 21.01 2.36 13.61
C HIS A 160 22.17 2.36 14.62
N THR A 161 22.27 1.32 15.45
CA THR A 161 23.25 1.22 16.54
C THR A 161 24.02 -0.10 16.49
N ASP A 162 23.76 -1.03 17.40
CA ASP A 162 24.57 -2.22 17.66
C ASP A 162 24.31 -3.39 16.69
N LYS A 163 23.21 -3.35 15.94
CA LYS A 163 22.81 -4.40 14.98
C LYS A 163 22.91 -3.97 13.52
N ARG A 164 23.57 -2.84 13.22
CA ARG A 164 23.69 -2.32 11.86
C ARG A 164 24.19 -3.37 10.87
N ASP A 165 25.28 -4.07 11.18
CA ASP A 165 25.86 -5.09 10.30
C ASP A 165 24.87 -6.20 9.94
N ALA A 166 24.05 -6.62 10.92
CA ALA A 166 23.01 -7.62 10.70
C ALA A 166 21.88 -7.07 9.82
N CYS A 167 21.43 -5.83 10.05
CA CYS A 167 20.41 -5.20 9.21
C CYS A 167 20.89 -4.97 7.77
N VAL A 168 22.15 -4.57 7.57
CA VAL A 168 22.78 -4.45 6.24
C VAL A 168 22.89 -5.82 5.56
N ALA A 169 23.29 -6.87 6.29
CA ALA A 169 23.34 -8.23 5.76
C ALA A 169 21.96 -8.76 5.35
N PHE A 170 20.93 -8.47 6.15
CA PHE A 170 19.55 -8.79 5.83
C PHE A 170 19.08 -8.07 4.55
N HIS A 171 19.28 -6.76 4.45
CA HIS A 171 18.92 -6.00 3.25
C HIS A 171 19.67 -6.49 2.01
N ARG A 172 20.95 -6.87 2.15
CA ARG A 172 21.71 -7.48 1.06
C ARG A 172 21.07 -8.79 0.60
N ALA A 173 20.58 -9.63 1.51
CA ALA A 173 19.87 -10.84 1.15
C ALA A 173 18.57 -10.52 0.41
N VAL A 174 17.76 -9.58 0.92
CA VAL A 174 16.50 -9.14 0.29
C VAL A 174 16.75 -8.61 -1.14
N ILE A 175 17.67 -7.68 -1.32
CA ILE A 175 17.99 -7.09 -2.63
C ILE A 175 18.49 -8.14 -3.61
N ARG A 176 19.34 -9.08 -3.16
CA ARG A 176 19.80 -10.17 -4.02
C ARG A 176 18.64 -11.11 -4.40
N THR A 177 17.73 -11.40 -3.47
CA THR A 177 16.54 -12.20 -3.77
C THR A 177 15.67 -11.52 -4.82
N ILE A 178 15.37 -10.22 -4.64
CA ILE A 178 14.60 -9.44 -5.60
C ILE A 178 15.25 -9.51 -6.98
N ASN A 179 16.53 -9.12 -7.08
CA ASN A 179 17.24 -9.01 -8.34
C ASN A 179 17.50 -10.35 -9.04
N THR A 180 17.44 -11.48 -8.30
CA THR A 180 17.74 -12.82 -8.87
C THR A 180 16.47 -13.58 -9.21
N TYR A 181 15.43 -13.47 -8.38
CA TYR A 181 14.26 -14.36 -8.42
C TYR A 181 12.94 -13.63 -8.68
N LEU A 182 12.84 -12.33 -8.38
CA LEU A 182 11.55 -11.61 -8.40
C LEU A 182 11.49 -10.51 -9.47
N THR A 183 12.48 -10.41 -10.35
CA THR A 183 12.44 -9.47 -11.49
C THR A 183 11.64 -10.03 -12.66
N GLY A 184 10.79 -9.19 -13.26
CA GLY A 184 9.96 -9.58 -14.40
C GLY A 184 8.79 -10.47 -13.98
N ASP A 185 8.36 -11.36 -14.87
CA ASP A 185 7.29 -12.30 -14.57
C ASP A 185 7.84 -13.53 -13.82
N TYR A 186 8.00 -13.40 -12.50
CA TYR A 186 8.54 -14.48 -11.65
C TYR A 186 7.61 -15.70 -11.57
N HIS A 187 6.35 -15.59 -12.02
CA HIS A 187 5.45 -16.73 -12.17
C HIS A 187 5.92 -17.75 -13.23
N GLN A 188 6.88 -17.38 -14.11
CA GLN A 188 7.49 -18.31 -15.07
C GLN A 188 8.48 -19.30 -14.42
N ASP A 189 8.89 -19.06 -13.18
CA ASP A 189 9.77 -19.96 -12.41
C ASP A 189 8.96 -20.73 -11.37
N ALA A 190 8.73 -22.02 -11.64
CA ALA A 190 7.93 -22.87 -10.76
C ALA A 190 8.55 -23.06 -9.36
N ASP A 191 9.88 -23.02 -9.24
CA ASP A 191 10.55 -23.15 -7.95
C ASP A 191 10.35 -21.86 -7.12
N VAL A 192 10.37 -20.70 -7.77
CA VAL A 192 10.04 -19.40 -7.12
C VAL A 192 8.58 -19.37 -6.67
N VAL A 193 7.64 -19.75 -7.54
CA VAL A 193 6.21 -19.80 -7.17
C VAL A 193 5.98 -20.76 -6.02
N ALA A 194 6.59 -21.95 -6.03
CA ALA A 194 6.48 -22.92 -4.94
C ALA A 194 7.02 -22.37 -3.61
N ALA A 195 8.15 -21.66 -3.65
CA ALA A 195 8.72 -21.04 -2.45
C ALA A 195 7.82 -19.93 -1.88
N ILE A 196 7.19 -19.12 -2.74
CA ILE A 196 6.24 -18.08 -2.31
C ILE A 196 4.99 -18.76 -1.71
N ALA A 197 4.41 -19.75 -2.40
CA ALA A 197 3.26 -20.55 -1.93
C ALA A 197 3.47 -21.11 -0.53
N GLU A 198 4.62 -21.74 -0.30
CA GLU A 198 4.99 -22.28 1.00
C GLU A 198 5.10 -21.16 2.06
N ALA A 199 5.76 -20.05 1.72
CA ALA A 199 5.99 -18.95 2.66
C ALA A 199 4.70 -18.25 3.13
N ILE A 200 3.71 -18.10 2.25
CA ILE A 200 2.43 -17.43 2.57
C ILE A 200 1.29 -18.43 2.85
N SER A 201 1.57 -19.73 2.85
CA SER A 201 0.58 -20.80 3.05
C SER A 201 -0.61 -20.69 2.09
N GLN A 202 -0.33 -20.44 0.81
CA GLN A 202 -1.30 -20.39 -0.28
C GLN A 202 -0.97 -21.44 -1.33
N GLU A 203 -1.96 -21.83 -2.12
CA GLU A 203 -1.74 -22.71 -3.26
C GLU A 203 -1.04 -21.94 -4.40
N ALA A 204 -0.19 -22.63 -5.17
CA ALA A 204 0.60 -22.03 -6.23
C ALA A 204 -0.26 -21.43 -7.38
N ASP A 205 -1.43 -22.01 -7.62
CA ASP A 205 -2.40 -21.52 -8.61
C ASP A 205 -3.03 -20.19 -8.19
N VAL A 206 -3.29 -19.98 -6.90
CA VAL A 206 -3.78 -18.70 -6.35
C VAL A 206 -2.78 -17.57 -6.59
N ILE A 207 -1.48 -17.85 -6.42
CA ILE A 207 -0.41 -16.88 -6.69
C ILE A 207 -0.35 -16.58 -8.19
N ALA A 208 -0.30 -17.62 -9.03
CA ALA A 208 -0.20 -17.49 -10.47
C ALA A 208 -1.43 -16.81 -11.11
N ALA A 209 -2.57 -16.79 -10.42
CA ALA A 209 -3.79 -16.12 -10.87
C ALA A 209 -3.77 -14.59 -10.67
N THR A 210 -2.80 -14.07 -9.91
CA THR A 210 -2.52 -12.62 -9.82
C THR A 210 -1.39 -12.22 -10.78
N PRO A 211 -1.30 -10.96 -11.22
CA PRO A 211 -0.13 -10.46 -11.93
C PRO A 211 1.14 -10.55 -11.06
N SER A 212 2.28 -10.88 -11.67
CA SER A 212 3.59 -10.72 -10.99
C SER A 212 3.79 -9.27 -10.57
N LEU A 213 4.00 -9.03 -9.27
CA LEU A 213 4.25 -7.70 -8.72
C LEU A 213 5.63 -7.18 -9.13
N LEU A 214 5.77 -5.86 -9.27
CA LEU A 214 7.06 -5.23 -9.47
C LEU A 214 7.69 -4.94 -8.11
N PHE A 215 8.62 -5.81 -7.70
CA PHE A 215 9.41 -5.61 -6.48
C PHE A 215 10.47 -4.54 -6.70
N ASP A 216 10.43 -3.51 -5.86
CA ASP A 216 11.36 -2.40 -5.89
C ASP A 216 11.72 -1.98 -4.47
N TRP A 217 12.99 -2.15 -4.13
CA TRP A 217 13.54 -1.84 -2.82
C TRP A 217 13.91 -0.35 -2.68
N GLU A 218 13.89 0.43 -3.77
CA GLU A 218 14.19 1.86 -3.72
C GLU A 218 13.00 2.69 -3.25
N ILE A 219 13.24 3.54 -2.24
CA ILE A 219 12.26 4.51 -1.77
C ILE A 219 12.30 5.73 -2.67
N ARG A 220 11.18 6.03 -3.36
CA ARG A 220 11.06 7.19 -4.25
C ARG A 220 11.09 8.49 -3.47
N GLU A 221 11.72 9.50 -4.06
CA GLU A 221 11.84 10.84 -3.47
C GLU A 221 10.46 11.50 -3.33
N GLY A 222 10.21 12.08 -2.15
CA GLY A 222 9.00 12.81 -1.82
C GLY A 222 7.77 11.93 -1.59
N THR A 223 7.90 10.60 -1.63
CA THR A 223 6.78 9.70 -1.32
C THR A 223 6.32 9.88 0.12
N THR A 224 7.27 10.07 1.04
CA THR A 224 6.93 10.32 2.44
C THR A 224 6.20 11.64 2.63
N ASP A 225 6.63 12.71 1.96
CA ASP A 225 5.95 14.01 1.99
C ASP A 225 4.50 13.88 1.51
N ARG A 226 4.27 13.26 0.34
CA ARG A 226 2.92 13.07 -0.23
C ARG A 226 1.99 12.27 0.68
N ILE A 227 2.50 11.21 1.32
CA ILE A 227 1.72 10.39 2.27
C ILE A 227 1.38 11.21 3.53
N GLN A 228 2.35 11.94 4.08
CA GLN A 228 2.13 12.79 5.25
C GLN A 228 1.14 13.92 4.96
N ASP A 229 1.22 14.55 3.78
CA ASP A 229 0.29 15.61 3.37
C ASP A 229 -1.16 15.12 3.36
N VAL A 230 -1.40 13.88 2.90
CA VAL A 230 -2.73 13.25 2.96
C VAL A 230 -3.18 13.05 4.41
N PHE A 231 -2.33 12.52 5.27
CA PHE A 231 -2.66 12.31 6.67
C PHE A 231 -2.93 13.61 7.44
N ILE A 232 -2.13 14.65 7.20
CA ILE A 232 -2.34 15.99 7.77
C ILE A 232 -3.67 16.56 7.25
N GLY A 233 -3.92 16.45 5.95
CA GLY A 233 -5.13 16.97 5.30
C GLY A 233 -6.43 16.38 5.85
N PHE A 234 -6.41 15.16 6.38
CA PHE A 234 -7.58 14.54 7.02
C PHE A 234 -8.07 15.27 8.28
N ALA A 235 -7.26 16.14 8.89
CA ALA A 235 -7.73 17.04 9.93
C ALA A 235 -8.83 18.01 9.44
N GLU A 236 -8.86 18.37 8.15
CA GLU A 236 -9.94 19.19 7.56
C GLU A 236 -11.31 18.49 7.55
N ALA A 237 -11.30 17.16 7.71
CA ALA A 237 -12.46 16.30 7.79
C ALA A 237 -12.74 15.79 9.21
N ASP A 238 -12.15 16.42 10.23
CA ASP A 238 -12.18 15.97 11.64
C ASP A 238 -11.65 14.53 11.83
N GLN A 239 -10.82 14.03 10.91
CA GLN A 239 -10.18 12.71 10.96
C GLN A 239 -8.69 12.86 11.31
N VAL A 240 -8.39 13.09 12.59
CA VAL A 240 -7.01 13.24 13.05
C VAL A 240 -6.34 11.87 13.15
N VAL A 241 -5.46 11.56 12.21
CA VAL A 241 -4.64 10.32 12.19
C VAL A 241 -3.18 10.55 12.51
N VAL A 242 -2.71 11.79 12.40
CA VAL A 242 -1.38 12.25 12.84
C VAL A 242 -1.50 13.46 13.75
N GLU A 243 -0.61 13.58 14.74
CA GLU A 243 -0.68 14.63 15.78
C GLU A 243 0.10 15.92 15.44
N TYR A 244 0.73 15.96 14.26
CA TYR A 244 1.50 17.09 13.75
C TYR A 244 0.82 17.73 12.53
N ASP A 245 1.12 19.00 12.25
CA ASP A 245 0.52 19.79 11.17
C ASP A 245 1.48 20.08 9.99
N THR A 246 2.74 19.68 10.14
CA THR A 246 3.80 19.91 9.16
C THR A 246 4.54 18.59 8.94
N ALA A 247 4.65 18.16 7.68
CA ALA A 247 5.33 16.91 7.33
C ALA A 247 6.78 16.90 7.86
N TYR A 248 7.17 15.77 8.44
CA TYR A 248 8.56 15.52 8.79
C TYR A 248 9.41 15.46 7.52
N PRO A 249 10.57 16.13 7.48
CA PRO A 249 11.51 16.00 6.38
C PRO A 249 11.87 14.55 6.10
N GLU A 250 12.00 14.18 4.82
CA GLU A 250 12.26 12.79 4.42
C GLU A 250 13.49 12.17 5.09
N ASP A 251 14.54 12.94 5.38
CA ASP A 251 15.74 12.45 6.06
C ASP A 251 15.54 12.13 7.56
N GLN A 252 14.42 12.53 8.15
CA GLN A 252 14.03 12.14 9.50
C GLN A 252 13.20 10.85 9.54
N VAL A 253 12.57 10.49 8.43
CA VAL A 253 11.67 9.33 8.34
C VAL A 253 12.24 8.21 7.46
N VAL A 254 13.21 8.49 6.60
CA VAL A 254 13.85 7.53 5.70
C VAL A 254 15.34 7.42 6.00
N ASP A 255 15.85 6.18 6.07
CA ASP A 255 17.29 5.90 6.09
C ASP A 255 17.68 4.97 4.94
N ARG A 256 18.17 5.58 3.85
CA ARG A 256 18.67 4.86 2.66
C ARG A 256 20.05 4.25 2.86
N SER A 257 20.76 4.62 3.93
CA SER A 257 22.16 4.20 4.12
C SER A 257 22.30 2.69 4.23
N ILE A 258 21.29 2.01 4.80
CA ILE A 258 21.31 0.55 4.98
C ILE A 258 21.32 -0.18 3.63
N TYR A 259 20.38 0.13 2.73
CA TYR A 259 20.38 -0.51 1.41
C TYR A 259 21.53 -0.02 0.52
N LEU A 260 21.97 1.23 0.65
CA LEU A 260 23.13 1.75 -0.08
C LEU A 260 24.42 1.01 0.31
N GLU A 261 24.62 0.77 1.60
CA GLU A 261 25.74 -0.02 2.11
C GLU A 261 25.63 -1.50 1.66
N ALA A 262 24.41 -2.06 1.65
CA ALA A 262 24.17 -3.42 1.20
C ALA A 262 24.63 -3.66 -0.26
N ILE A 263 24.49 -2.65 -1.13
CA ILE A 263 24.93 -2.66 -2.53
C ILE A 263 26.35 -2.08 -2.75
N GLY A 264 27.08 -1.75 -1.68
CA GLY A 264 28.47 -1.27 -1.75
C GLY A 264 28.62 0.19 -2.17
N ARG A 265 27.62 1.03 -1.89
CA ARG A 265 27.60 2.49 -2.16
C ARG A 265 27.59 3.36 -0.90
N GLY A 266 27.78 2.74 0.29
CA GLY A 266 27.89 3.41 1.59
C GLY A 266 29.33 3.62 2.03
#